data_AF-A0A6A5TQE0-F1
#
_entry.id   AF-A0A6A5TQE0-F1
#
_cell.length_a   1.000
_cell.length_b   1.000
_cell.length_c   1.000
_cell.angle_alpha   90.00
_cell.angle_beta   90.00
_cell.angle_gamma   90.00
#
_symmetry.space_group_name_H-M   'P 1'
#
loop_
_entity.id
_entity.type
_entity.pdbx_description
1 polymer ?
#
loop_
_entity_poly.entity_id
_entity_poly.type
_entity_poly.pdbx_seq_one_letter_code
_entity_poly.pdbx_strand_id
1 'polypeptide(L)'
;MLPTEHCPSGIRGQFHMPNCWNGKDVQPPTDSRKHITYMTGAVRAGSCPPDVPHRLPRLFYEVNYNTQRFLRVAEYLAAPFRLRPGRCHGVQFPWDFVNGW
;
A
#
# COMPACT_ATOMS: atom_id res chain seq x y z
N MET A 1 -8.38 10.39 -3.29
CA MET A 1 -7.94 11.79 -3.05
C MET A 1 -7.60 11.93 -1.58
N LEU A 2 -6.63 12.77 -1.23
CA LEU A 2 -6.37 13.12 0.18
C LEU A 2 -7.40 14.16 0.65
N PRO A 3 -7.74 14.20 1.96
CA PRO A 3 -8.62 15.23 2.51
C PRO A 3 -8.09 16.65 2.24
N THR A 4 -9.00 17.57 1.96
CA THR A 4 -8.70 19.01 1.80
C THR A 4 -8.75 19.78 3.11
N GLU A 5 -9.35 19.18 4.14
CA GLU A 5 -9.46 19.73 5.48
C GLU A 5 -8.26 19.35 6.36
N HIS A 6 -8.10 20.08 7.47
CA HIS A 6 -7.04 19.79 8.42
C HIS A 6 -7.31 18.49 9.17
N CYS A 7 -6.37 17.53 9.07
CA CYS A 7 -6.38 16.31 9.88
C CYS A 7 -5.60 16.53 11.19
N PRO A 8 -6.26 16.57 12.37
CA PRO A 8 -5.59 16.84 13.66
C PRO A 8 -4.61 15.75 14.07
N SER A 9 -4.77 14.54 13.53
CA SER A 9 -3.92 13.36 13.78
C SER A 9 -2.99 13.04 12.60
N GLY A 10 -2.87 13.95 11.63
CA GLY A 10 -1.98 13.77 10.48
C GLY A 10 -2.61 12.89 9.40
N ILE A 11 -1.79 12.46 8.44
CA ILE A 11 -2.21 11.56 7.37
C ILE A 11 -1.61 10.19 7.62
N ARG A 12 -2.45 9.16 7.63
CA ARG A 12 -2.02 7.77 7.79
C ARG A 12 -2.16 7.02 6.47
N GLY A 13 -1.03 6.61 5.92
CA GLY A 13 -0.96 5.71 4.77
C GLY A 13 -0.91 4.27 5.24
N GLN A 14 -1.83 3.44 4.75
CA GLN A 14 -1.87 2.01 5.03
C GLN A 14 -1.75 1.24 3.73
N PHE A 15 -0.88 0.23 3.72
CA PHE A 15 -0.68 -0.64 2.58
C PHE A 15 -0.63 -2.10 3.03
N HIS A 16 -1.34 -2.95 2.31
CA HIS A 16 -1.33 -4.39 2.50
C HIS A 16 -0.77 -5.01 1.23
N MET A 17 0.17 -5.94 1.38
CA MET A 17 0.65 -6.73 0.24
C MET A 17 -0.30 -7.91 -0.04
N PRO A 18 -0.28 -8.45 -1.28
CA PRO A 18 -0.90 -9.73 -1.57
C PRO A 18 -0.39 -10.80 -0.60
N ASN A 19 -1.30 -11.69 -0.18
CA ASN A 19 -1.09 -12.58 0.96
C ASN A 19 -1.50 -14.03 0.68
N CYS A 20 -1.81 -14.36 -0.56
CA CYS A 20 -2.07 -15.70 -1.05
C CYS A 20 -1.13 -16.01 -2.20
N TRP A 21 -0.56 -17.21 -2.22
CA TRP A 21 0.44 -17.66 -3.18
C TRP A 21 0.03 -19.01 -3.79
N ASN A 22 0.41 -19.23 -5.05
CA ASN A 22 0.11 -20.46 -5.78
C ASN A 22 0.96 -21.67 -5.38
N GLY A 23 2.03 -21.48 -4.58
CA GLY A 23 2.87 -22.58 -4.12
C GLY A 23 3.86 -23.12 -5.15
N LYS A 24 3.93 -22.51 -6.34
CA LYS A 24 4.69 -23.06 -7.47
C LYS A 24 5.68 -22.05 -8.02
N ASP A 25 5.19 -20.89 -8.43
CA ASP A 25 5.99 -19.93 -9.16
C ASP A 25 6.63 -18.95 -8.17
N VAL A 26 7.95 -18.92 -8.14
CA VAL A 26 8.73 -17.86 -7.46
C VAL A 26 8.83 -16.62 -8.37
N GLN A 27 8.92 -16.83 -9.68
CA GLN A 27 8.90 -15.76 -10.67
C GLN A 27 8.21 -16.24 -11.95
N PRO A 28 6.94 -15.87 -12.17
CA PRO A 28 6.22 -16.23 -13.38
C PRO A 28 6.91 -15.63 -14.61
N PRO A 29 7.07 -16.40 -15.70
CA PRO A 29 7.85 -15.98 -16.87
C PRO A 29 7.21 -14.84 -17.67
N THR A 30 5.91 -14.56 -17.47
CA THR A 30 5.17 -13.57 -18.28
C THR A 30 4.49 -12.49 -17.48
N ASP A 31 4.24 -12.70 -16.18
CA ASP A 31 3.56 -11.71 -15.32
C ASP A 31 3.86 -11.98 -13.85
N SER A 32 4.74 -11.17 -13.28
CA SER A 32 5.16 -11.25 -11.87
C SER A 32 4.01 -11.11 -10.87
N ARG A 33 2.77 -10.83 -11.28
CA ARG A 33 1.61 -10.73 -10.37
C ARG A 33 0.70 -11.95 -10.38
N LYS A 34 0.89 -12.92 -11.28
CA LYS A 34 -0.03 -14.08 -11.40
C LYS A 34 0.12 -15.14 -10.31
N HIS A 35 1.24 -15.14 -9.59
CA HIS A 35 1.51 -16.13 -8.55
C HIS A 35 1.06 -15.69 -7.16
N ILE A 36 0.76 -14.40 -6.96
CA ILE A 36 0.32 -13.85 -5.68
C ILE A 36 -0.97 -13.06 -5.84
N THR A 37 -1.87 -13.12 -4.86
CA THR A 37 -3.10 -12.33 -4.85
C THR A 37 -3.58 -12.03 -3.44
N TYR A 38 -4.60 -11.17 -3.33
CA TYR A 38 -5.26 -10.87 -2.09
C TYR A 38 -6.27 -11.95 -1.71
N MET A 39 -6.50 -12.12 -0.42
CA MET A 39 -7.60 -12.91 0.10
C MET A 39 -8.96 -12.40 -0.40
N THR A 40 -9.88 -13.33 -0.66
CA THR A 40 -11.26 -13.03 -1.01
C THR A 40 -12.04 -12.58 0.24
N GLY A 41 -12.93 -11.60 0.08
CA GLY A 41 -13.81 -11.09 1.13
C GLY A 41 -13.17 -10.01 2.03
N ALA A 42 -12.00 -10.29 2.62
CA ALA A 42 -11.29 -9.30 3.42
C ALA A 42 -9.77 -9.54 3.41
N VAL A 43 -9.00 -8.47 3.20
CA VAL A 43 -7.52 -8.54 3.21
C VAL A 43 -6.96 -9.03 4.56
N ARG A 44 -7.70 -8.80 5.65
CA ARG A 44 -7.28 -9.17 7.01
C ARG A 44 -7.81 -10.53 7.49
N ALA A 45 -8.97 -10.96 7.03
CA ALA A 45 -9.69 -12.12 7.60
C ALA A 45 -10.33 -13.04 6.55
N GLY A 46 -10.02 -12.82 5.27
CA GLY A 46 -10.56 -13.61 4.17
C GLY A 46 -9.88 -14.96 3.98
N SER A 47 -10.37 -15.69 3.00
CA SER A 47 -9.78 -16.97 2.56
C SER A 47 -8.97 -16.77 1.28
N CYS A 48 -7.96 -17.61 1.09
CA CYS A 48 -7.25 -17.63 -0.18
C CYS A 48 -8.13 -18.27 -1.27
N PRO A 49 -8.15 -17.72 -2.50
CA PRO A 49 -8.79 -18.37 -3.63
C PRO A 49 -8.25 -19.79 -3.87
N PRO A 50 -9.04 -20.71 -4.45
CA PRO A 50 -8.61 -22.08 -4.72
C PRO A 50 -7.33 -22.18 -5.56
N ASP A 51 -7.12 -21.22 -6.45
CA ASP A 51 -6.02 -21.19 -7.43
C ASP A 51 -4.67 -20.78 -6.79
N VAL A 52 -4.73 -20.16 -5.62
CA VAL A 52 -3.60 -19.60 -4.86
C VAL A 52 -3.73 -19.94 -3.36
N PRO A 53 -3.78 -21.23 -2.99
CA PRO A 53 -4.31 -21.64 -1.69
C PRO A 53 -3.36 -21.37 -0.51
N HIS A 54 -2.09 -21.06 -0.77
CA HIS A 54 -1.08 -20.92 0.29
C HIS A 54 -1.11 -19.53 0.90
N ARG A 55 -1.49 -19.45 2.18
CA ARG A 55 -1.49 -18.21 2.94
C ARG A 55 -0.06 -17.81 3.31
N LEU A 56 0.34 -16.61 2.90
CA LEU A 56 1.60 -15.99 3.30
C LEU A 56 1.44 -15.18 4.59
N PRO A 57 2.55 -14.86 5.30
CA PRO A 57 2.55 -13.83 6.33
C PRO A 57 1.97 -12.53 5.79
N ARG A 58 1.07 -11.91 6.55
CA ARG A 58 0.47 -10.64 6.15
C ARG A 58 1.50 -9.52 6.35
N LEU A 59 1.95 -8.94 5.26
CA LEU A 59 2.80 -7.75 5.28
C LEU A 59 1.91 -6.51 5.25
N PHE A 60 2.00 -5.74 6.33
CA PHE A 60 1.23 -4.53 6.54
C PHE A 60 2.19 -3.39 6.87
N TYR A 61 2.13 -2.34 6.06
CA TYR A 61 2.91 -1.13 6.25
C TYR A 61 1.97 0.00 6.65
N GLU A 62 2.30 0.65 7.75
CA GLU A 62 1.62 1.84 8.21
C GLU A 62 2.64 2.96 8.37
N VAL A 63 2.38 4.09 7.70
CA VAL A 63 3.18 5.30 7.85
C VAL A 63 2.26 6.43 8.28
N ASN A 64 2.63 7.03 9.40
CA ASN A 64 1.95 8.19 9.95
C ASN A 64 2.77 9.44 9.61
N TYR A 65 2.19 10.32 8.79
CA TYR A 65 2.76 11.61 8.42
C TYR A 65 2.21 12.70 9.34
N ASN A 66 3.10 13.29 10.14
CA ASN A 66 2.77 14.46 10.97
C ASN A 66 2.71 15.72 10.08
N THR A 67 1.52 16.02 9.57
CA THR A 67 1.23 17.17 8.70
C THR A 67 1.01 18.49 9.47
N GLN A 68 0.89 18.42 10.79
CA GLN A 68 0.56 19.52 11.70
C GLN A 68 1.68 20.56 11.72
N ARG A 69 2.93 20.11 11.53
CA ARG A 69 4.10 20.98 11.39
C ARG A 69 4.04 21.88 10.15
N PHE A 70 3.20 21.57 9.18
CA PHE A 70 3.08 22.30 7.91
C PHE A 70 1.78 23.10 7.81
N LEU A 71 1.04 23.26 8.92
CA LEU A 71 -0.24 23.98 8.98
C LEU A 71 -0.17 25.39 8.39
N ARG A 72 0.86 26.16 8.76
CA ARG A 72 1.06 27.52 8.25
C ARG A 72 1.29 27.58 6.74
N VAL A 73 1.87 26.54 6.15
CA VAL A 73 2.07 26.45 4.69
C VAL A 73 0.80 25.92 4.02
N ALA A 74 0.07 25.07 4.73
CA ALA A 74 -1.19 24.49 4.28
C ALA A 74 -2.32 25.51 4.16
N GLU A 75 -2.37 26.53 5.03
CA GLU A 75 -3.37 27.61 4.98
C GLU A 75 -3.32 28.41 3.66
N TYR A 76 -2.16 28.50 3.00
CA TYR A 76 -2.02 29.20 1.72
C TYR A 76 -2.35 28.33 0.48
N LEU A 77 -2.56 27.02 0.66
CA LEU A 77 -2.75 26.08 -0.43
C LEU A 77 -4.06 25.30 -0.21
N ALA A 78 -5.07 25.55 -1.04
CA ALA A 78 -6.39 24.90 -0.97
C ALA A 78 -6.35 23.34 -0.94
N ALA A 79 -5.24 22.71 -1.32
CA ALA A 79 -4.96 21.29 -1.12
C ALA A 79 -3.44 21.08 -0.90
N PRO A 80 -2.95 21.08 0.35
CA PRO A 80 -1.53 21.19 0.65
C PRO A 80 -0.76 19.88 0.52
N PHE A 81 -1.45 18.73 0.63
CA PHE A 81 -0.84 17.41 0.49
C PHE A 81 -1.43 16.69 -0.71
N ARG A 82 -0.56 16.19 -1.59
CA ARG A 82 -0.95 15.39 -2.77
C ARG A 82 -0.01 14.21 -2.91
N LEU A 83 -0.56 13.00 -2.99
CA LEU A 83 0.16 11.84 -3.51
C LEU A 83 0.24 11.99 -5.03
N ARG A 84 1.45 12.08 -5.59
CA ARG A 84 1.67 12.19 -7.04
C ARG A 84 2.48 10.98 -7.54
N PRO A 85 1.83 9.95 -8.08
CA PRO A 85 2.55 8.88 -8.77
C PRO A 85 3.08 9.40 -10.12
N GLY A 86 4.37 9.21 -10.40
CA GLY A 86 4.89 9.20 -11.78
C GLY A 86 5.49 10.47 -12.39
N ARG A 87 5.87 11.51 -11.63
CA ARG A 87 6.78 12.55 -12.17
C ARG A 87 7.88 12.86 -11.16
N CYS A 88 9.10 13.11 -11.64
CA CYS A 88 10.39 13.20 -10.95
C CYS A 88 10.51 14.20 -9.76
N HIS A 89 9.41 14.80 -9.33
CA HIS A 89 9.35 15.71 -8.16
C HIS A 89 8.16 15.38 -7.22
N GLY A 90 7.49 14.24 -7.39
CA GLY A 90 6.39 13.80 -6.54
C GLY A 90 6.84 12.79 -5.49
N VAL A 91 6.41 12.98 -4.23
CA VAL A 91 6.57 11.97 -3.18
C VAL A 91 5.68 10.77 -3.54
N GLN A 92 6.32 9.65 -3.86
CA GLN A 92 5.66 8.37 -4.10
C GLN A 92 5.56 7.60 -2.78
N PHE A 93 4.64 6.64 -2.72
CA PHE A 93 4.52 5.70 -1.60
C PHE A 93 4.85 4.27 -2.09
N PRO A 94 6.07 4.03 -2.61
CA PRO A 94 6.46 2.70 -3.09
C PRO A 94 6.71 1.79 -1.88
N TRP A 95 6.37 0.52 -2.06
CA TRP A 95 6.59 -0.52 -1.07
C TRP A 95 7.12 -1.75 -1.79
N ASP A 96 8.39 -2.05 -1.53
CA ASP A 96 9.04 -3.27 -1.98
C ASP A 96 9.32 -4.14 -0.75
N PHE A 97 9.07 -5.43 -0.89
CA PHE A 97 9.43 -6.43 0.11
C PHE A 97 10.21 -7.52 -0.61
N VAL A 98 11.41 -7.80 -0.10
CA VAL A 98 12.26 -8.88 -0.59
C VAL A 98 12.38 -9.89 0.53
N ASN A 99 12.05 -11.14 0.22
CA ASN A 99 12.27 -12.28 1.10
C ASN A 99 13.03 -13.37 0.36
N GLY A 100 13.81 -14.16 1.10
CA GLY A 100 14.62 -15.25 0.57
C GLY A 100 14.13 -16.61 1.05
N TRP A 101 12.89 -16.96 0.73
CA TRP A 101 12.39 -18.33 0.93
C TRP A 101 12.01 -18.95 -0.41
#